data_AF-A0A6A5X419-F1
#
_entry.id   AF-A0A6A5X419-F1
#
_cell.length_a   1.000
_cell.length_b   1.000
_cell.length_c   1.000
_cell.angle_alpha   90.00
_cell.angle_beta   90.00
_cell.angle_gamma   90.00
#
_symmetry.space_group_name_H-M   'P 1'
#
loop_
_entity.id
_entity.type
_entity.pdbx_description
1 polymer ?
#
loop_
_entity_poly.entity_id
_entity_poly.type
_entity_poly.pdbx_seq_one_letter_code
_entity_poly.pdbx_strand_id
1 'polypeptide(L)'
;MPFGNVFRLLVLFASLFATTKSEEALPDGKRYGSVKIRNNCDYPLYVWSVGVHKLGGNRELPKAGLHTDADDQENMISPKGNWSEAYRTTCYKENATHQYCPGSDLGAGQGVSLKISKEKTPSSNITQFEYTLTKNTHRKDQFFRFDYDISLLDCGKNTTMVTDACAGNTASDPDLKKKIEECPGFRDGLALTFEPTIADSNSSTNCPPLYCSGDEKCQIIYMWDPTRPGEPSMACEREFNGEMVLDLCVKKADGDRASKASAAYSQWSVKSMASYGIPDCSTGPKTRATPTALSPATDNAGTPSKNPPSASPTSSYLYANSTSMLMASQVTGFTTTEITVDIPSTKTT
;
A
#
# COMPACT_ATOMS: atom_id res chain seq x y z
N MET A 1 25.03 -25.05 75.60
CA MET A 1 25.17 -24.05 74.52
C MET A 1 26.49 -24.32 73.82
N PRO A 2 26.45 -24.68 72.53
CA PRO A 2 26.86 -23.69 71.53
C PRO A 2 25.89 -23.64 70.34
N PHE A 3 25.68 -22.42 69.84
CA PHE A 3 24.94 -22.14 68.62
C PHE A 3 25.81 -22.47 67.40
N GLY A 4 25.41 -23.51 66.65
CA GLY A 4 25.96 -23.80 65.34
C GLY A 4 25.32 -22.92 64.28
N ASN A 5 26.12 -22.05 63.67
CA ASN A 5 25.77 -21.19 62.55
C ASN A 5 25.20 -22.00 61.38
N VAL A 6 23.89 -21.91 61.18
CA VAL A 6 23.22 -22.32 59.94
C VAL A 6 23.50 -21.22 58.91
N PHE A 7 24.61 -21.37 58.17
CA PHE A 7 24.90 -20.57 56.98
C PHE A 7 23.90 -20.95 55.88
N ARG A 8 22.72 -20.30 55.89
CA ARG A 8 21.84 -20.21 54.72
C ARG A 8 22.54 -19.32 53.68
N LEU A 9 23.34 -19.92 52.81
CA LEU A 9 23.63 -19.30 51.52
C LEU A 9 22.43 -19.57 50.61
N LEU A 10 21.42 -18.70 50.76
CA LEU A 10 20.29 -18.62 49.85
C LEU A 10 20.87 -18.30 48.47
N VAL A 11 20.88 -19.29 47.57
CA VAL A 11 21.13 -19.06 46.16
C VAL A 11 19.97 -18.20 45.66
N LEU A 12 20.20 -16.90 45.60
CA LEU A 12 19.40 -15.95 44.84
C LEU A 12 19.56 -16.34 43.36
N PHE A 13 18.80 -17.35 42.92
CA PHE A 13 18.31 -17.42 41.57
C PHE A 13 17.37 -16.22 41.39
N ALA A 14 17.97 -15.04 41.25
CA ALA A 14 17.33 -13.95 40.53
C ALA A 14 17.22 -14.46 39.09
N SER A 15 16.17 -15.24 38.83
CA SER A 15 15.71 -15.48 37.47
C SER A 15 15.53 -14.12 36.84
N LEU A 16 16.50 -13.76 35.99
CA LEU A 16 16.31 -12.83 34.90
C LEU A 16 15.15 -13.41 34.07
N PHE A 17 13.92 -13.20 34.54
CA PHE A 17 12.78 -13.14 33.65
C PHE A 17 13.02 -11.87 32.86
N ALA A 18 13.82 -11.99 31.79
CA ALA A 18 13.69 -11.12 30.66
C ALA A 18 12.21 -11.19 30.31
N THR A 19 11.46 -10.16 30.69
CA THR A 19 10.08 -9.97 30.28
C THR A 19 10.18 -9.83 28.78
N THR A 20 10.09 -10.95 28.06
CA THR A 20 9.85 -10.96 26.64
C THR A 20 8.52 -10.24 26.53
N LYS A 21 8.57 -8.95 26.17
CA LYS A 21 7.37 -8.19 25.82
C LYS A 21 6.67 -9.06 24.79
N SER A 22 5.56 -9.68 25.18
CA SER A 22 4.71 -10.38 24.23
C SER A 22 4.36 -9.33 23.20
N GLU A 23 4.79 -9.55 21.96
CA GLU A 23 4.42 -8.69 20.84
C GLU A 23 2.89 -8.70 20.79
N GLU A 24 2.30 -7.56 21.17
CA GLU A 24 0.85 -7.44 21.27
C GLU A 24 0.27 -7.67 19.88
N ALA A 25 -0.70 -8.59 19.77
CA ALA A 25 -1.36 -8.84 18.51
C ALA A 25 -1.92 -7.52 17.97
N LEU A 26 -1.66 -7.21 16.70
CA LEU A 26 -2.23 -6.03 16.08
C LEU A 26 -3.76 -6.10 16.14
N PRO A 27 -4.45 -4.97 16.39
CA PRO A 27 -5.90 -4.96 16.40
C PRO A 27 -6.47 -5.39 15.05
N ASP A 28 -7.69 -5.91 15.08
CA ASP A 28 -8.45 -6.17 13.85
C ASP A 28 -8.83 -4.84 13.18
N GLY A 29 -8.33 -4.62 11.96
CA GLY A 29 -8.57 -3.40 11.19
C GLY A 29 -10.05 -3.14 10.92
N LYS A 30 -10.91 -4.17 10.93
CA LYS A 30 -12.36 -4.05 10.80
C LYS A 30 -12.99 -3.10 11.84
N ARG A 31 -12.40 -2.98 13.04
CA ARG A 31 -12.91 -2.07 14.08
C ARG A 31 -12.85 -0.60 13.67
N TYR A 32 -11.95 -0.25 12.75
CA TYR A 32 -11.77 1.10 12.23
C TYR A 32 -12.73 1.43 11.09
N GLY A 33 -13.35 0.42 10.47
CA GLY A 33 -14.27 0.58 9.34
C GLY A 33 -13.77 -0.15 8.09
N SER A 34 -14.01 0.46 6.92
CA SER A 34 -13.77 -0.16 5.62
C SER A 34 -13.31 0.84 4.57
N VAL A 35 -12.53 0.34 3.62
CA VAL A 35 -12.29 1.06 2.37
C VAL A 35 -13.39 0.68 1.37
N LYS A 36 -13.88 1.67 0.62
CA LYS A 36 -14.94 1.50 -0.36
C LYS A 36 -14.56 2.16 -1.67
N ILE A 37 -14.77 1.45 -2.77
CA ILE A 37 -14.61 1.96 -4.13
C ILE A 37 -16.00 2.06 -4.76
N ARG A 38 -16.36 3.25 -5.24
CA ARG A 38 -17.59 3.51 -6.00
C ARG A 38 -17.21 3.69 -7.47
N ASN A 39 -17.69 2.78 -8.32
CA ASN A 39 -17.48 2.86 -9.75
C ASN A 39 -18.58 3.71 -10.39
N ASN A 40 -18.39 5.02 -10.49
CA ASN A 40 -19.36 5.90 -11.17
C ASN A 40 -19.18 5.89 -12.70
N CYS A 41 -18.23 5.12 -13.23
CA CYS A 41 -17.98 5.00 -14.65
C CYS A 41 -19.11 4.22 -15.35
N ASP A 42 -19.09 4.31 -16.67
CA ASP A 42 -20.00 3.65 -17.62
C ASP A 42 -19.54 2.25 -18.05
N TYR A 43 -18.48 1.74 -17.43
CA TYR A 43 -17.85 0.45 -17.75
C TYR A 43 -17.47 -0.30 -16.45
N PRO A 44 -17.39 -1.64 -16.49
CA PRO A 44 -16.96 -2.41 -15.33
C PRO A 44 -15.48 -2.15 -15.03
N LEU A 45 -15.14 -2.26 -13.75
CA LEU A 45 -13.77 -2.21 -13.25
C LEU A 45 -13.45 -3.50 -12.51
N TYR A 46 -12.17 -3.85 -12.45
CA TYR A 46 -11.66 -4.98 -11.70
C TYR A 46 -10.70 -4.47 -10.65
N VAL A 47 -10.86 -4.96 -9.42
CA VAL A 47 -10.06 -4.55 -8.26
C VAL A 47 -9.37 -5.76 -7.66
N TRP A 48 -8.07 -5.62 -7.42
CA TRP A 48 -7.25 -6.52 -6.61
C TRP A 48 -6.87 -5.84 -5.33
N SER A 49 -6.92 -6.59 -4.25
CA SER A 49 -6.63 -6.09 -2.93
C SER A 49 -5.35 -6.72 -2.39
N VAL A 50 -4.23 -6.04 -2.64
CA VAL A 50 -2.89 -6.62 -2.49
C VAL A 50 -2.21 -6.18 -1.19
N GLY A 51 -1.47 -7.10 -0.57
CA GLY A 51 -0.55 -6.83 0.54
C GLY A 51 -1.18 -6.97 1.92
N VAL A 52 -0.35 -7.13 2.95
CA VAL A 52 -0.79 -7.17 4.37
C VAL A 52 -1.85 -8.26 4.66
N HIS A 53 -1.92 -9.29 3.83
CA HIS A 53 -2.63 -10.51 4.19
C HIS A 53 -1.82 -11.27 5.24
N LYS A 54 -2.51 -11.97 6.13
CA LYS A 54 -1.85 -12.90 7.06
C LYS A 54 -1.14 -13.97 6.25
N LEU A 55 0.15 -14.17 6.52
CA LEU A 55 0.99 -15.04 5.69
C LEU A 55 0.83 -16.54 6.03
N GLY A 56 0.21 -16.86 7.17
CA GLY A 56 -0.17 -18.20 7.58
C GLY A 56 0.98 -19.04 8.18
N GLY A 57 1.55 -18.64 9.31
CA GLY A 57 2.37 -19.51 10.19
C GLY A 57 3.90 -19.36 10.09
N ASN A 58 4.67 -20.43 10.37
CA ASN A 58 6.15 -20.46 10.37
C ASN A 58 6.75 -20.42 8.96
N ARG A 59 6.44 -19.38 8.17
CA ARG A 59 7.12 -19.14 6.90
C ARG A 59 8.60 -18.82 7.18
N GLU A 60 9.50 -19.57 6.53
CA GLU A 60 10.90 -19.18 6.41
C GLU A 60 10.99 -17.93 5.51
N LEU A 61 10.84 -16.75 6.11
CA LEU A 61 11.33 -15.52 5.49
C LEU A 61 12.79 -15.77 5.05
N PRO A 62 13.20 -15.48 3.80
CA PRO A 62 12.51 -14.74 2.75
C PRO A 62 12.39 -15.49 1.40
N LYS A 63 12.39 -16.83 1.36
CA LYS A 63 12.56 -17.55 0.08
C LYS A 63 11.34 -17.56 -0.87
N ALA A 64 10.11 -17.35 -0.37
CA ALA A 64 8.88 -17.53 -1.16
C ALA A 64 8.12 -16.24 -1.49
N GLY A 65 8.67 -15.06 -1.16
CA GLY A 65 7.98 -13.78 -1.36
C GLY A 65 6.87 -13.48 -0.36
N LEU A 66 6.29 -12.28 -0.45
CA LEU A 66 5.21 -11.79 0.43
C LEU A 66 3.81 -11.93 -0.20
N HIS A 67 3.73 -12.66 -1.31
CA HIS A 67 2.51 -12.92 -2.07
C HIS A 67 1.67 -14.01 -1.40
N THR A 68 0.35 -13.90 -1.59
CA THR A 68 -0.68 -14.82 -1.13
C THR A 68 -1.73 -15.00 -2.22
N ASP A 69 -2.43 -16.14 -2.26
CA ASP A 69 -3.49 -16.38 -3.26
C ASP A 69 -4.62 -15.32 -3.18
N ALA A 70 -4.79 -14.69 -2.01
CA ALA A 70 -5.74 -13.59 -1.82
C ALA A 70 -5.34 -12.31 -2.59
N ASP A 71 -4.06 -12.13 -2.89
CA ASP A 71 -3.57 -11.01 -3.73
C ASP A 71 -4.00 -11.18 -5.21
N ASP A 72 -4.20 -12.41 -5.66
CA ASP A 72 -4.59 -12.72 -7.04
C ASP A 72 -6.10 -12.66 -7.27
N GLN A 73 -6.90 -12.61 -6.19
CA GLN A 73 -8.35 -12.60 -6.30
C GLN A 73 -8.86 -11.28 -6.89
N GLU A 74 -9.42 -11.35 -8.10
CA GLU A 74 -10.07 -10.22 -8.73
C GLU A 74 -11.50 -10.02 -8.22
N ASN A 75 -11.91 -8.76 -8.10
CA ASN A 75 -13.26 -8.37 -7.76
C ASN A 75 -13.81 -7.43 -8.84
N MET A 76 -14.85 -7.85 -9.54
CA MET A 76 -15.51 -7.00 -10.53
C MET A 76 -16.46 -6.01 -9.84
N ILE A 77 -16.33 -4.73 -10.19
CA ILE A 77 -17.26 -3.66 -9.84
C ILE A 77 -18.03 -3.27 -11.10
N SER A 78 -19.30 -3.65 -11.17
CA SER A 78 -20.20 -3.23 -12.25
C SER A 78 -20.26 -1.71 -12.40
N PRO A 79 -20.63 -1.16 -13.58
CA PRO A 79 -20.98 0.25 -13.71
C PRO A 79 -22.00 0.67 -12.65
N LYS A 80 -21.78 1.82 -12.00
CA LYS A 80 -22.57 2.30 -10.84
C LYS A 80 -22.57 1.38 -9.62
N GLY A 81 -21.72 0.36 -9.63
CA GLY A 81 -21.51 -0.57 -8.54
C GLY A 81 -20.55 -0.02 -7.48
N ASN A 82 -20.40 -0.79 -6.42
CA ASN A 82 -19.41 -0.54 -5.39
C ASN A 82 -18.77 -1.84 -4.93
N TRP A 83 -17.57 -1.72 -4.38
CA TRP A 83 -16.85 -2.78 -3.69
C TRP A 83 -16.28 -2.22 -2.40
N SER A 84 -16.13 -3.08 -1.40
CA SER A 84 -15.56 -2.68 -0.12
C SER A 84 -14.87 -3.84 0.56
N GLU A 85 -13.84 -3.55 1.34
CA GLU A 85 -13.26 -4.46 2.31
C GLU A 85 -13.07 -3.77 3.66
N ALA A 86 -13.07 -4.55 4.73
CA ALA A 86 -12.63 -4.07 6.03
C ALA A 86 -11.15 -3.66 5.95
N TYR A 87 -10.74 -2.63 6.69
CA TYR A 87 -9.33 -2.26 6.71
C TYR A 87 -8.46 -3.41 7.25
N ARG A 88 -7.22 -3.45 6.76
CA ARG A 88 -6.16 -4.28 7.36
C ARG A 88 -5.20 -3.39 8.14
N THR A 89 -4.91 -3.78 9.38
CA THR A 89 -3.86 -3.14 10.18
C THR A 89 -2.49 -3.58 9.66
N THR A 90 -1.56 -2.64 9.53
CA THR A 90 -0.24 -2.89 8.95
C THR A 90 0.87 -2.86 10.01
N CYS A 91 1.93 -3.63 9.76
CA CYS A 91 3.12 -3.69 10.61
C CYS A 91 4.09 -2.55 10.25
N TYR A 92 4.43 -1.69 11.21
CA TYR A 92 5.41 -0.63 10.98
C TYR A 92 6.83 -1.20 10.87
N LYS A 93 7.57 -0.76 9.86
CA LYS A 93 8.99 -1.10 9.69
C LYS A 93 9.88 -0.17 10.51
N GLU A 94 10.29 -0.63 11.69
CA GLU A 94 11.11 0.16 12.61
C GLU A 94 12.53 0.45 12.09
N ASN A 95 13.09 -0.48 11.33
CA ASN A 95 14.45 -0.39 10.80
C ASN A 95 14.65 -1.36 9.61
N ALA A 96 15.83 -1.36 9.01
CA ALA A 96 16.13 -2.18 7.84
C ALA A 96 16.10 -3.70 8.11
N THR A 97 16.25 -4.15 9.36
CA THR A 97 16.26 -5.58 9.72
C THR A 97 14.88 -6.06 10.19
N HIS A 98 13.99 -5.16 10.59
CA HIS A 98 12.59 -5.46 10.89
C HIS A 98 11.82 -5.65 9.58
N GLN A 99 11.63 -6.91 9.17
CA GLN A 99 10.97 -7.27 7.91
C GLN A 99 9.62 -7.98 8.12
N TYR A 100 9.28 -8.31 9.37
CA TYR A 100 8.09 -9.08 9.71
C TYR A 100 7.69 -8.84 11.17
N CYS A 101 6.38 -8.78 11.43
CA CYS A 101 5.77 -8.74 12.76
C CYS A 101 5.15 -10.10 13.10
N PRO A 102 5.83 -10.97 13.87
CA PRO A 102 5.31 -12.27 14.31
C PRO A 102 3.97 -12.21 15.04
N GLY A 103 3.73 -11.17 15.85
CA GLY A 103 2.50 -11.04 16.63
C GLY A 103 1.23 -10.90 15.77
N SER A 104 1.39 -10.46 14.52
CA SER A 104 0.31 -10.28 13.55
C SER A 104 0.43 -11.16 12.30
N ASP A 105 1.57 -11.83 12.13
CA ASP A 105 1.91 -12.61 10.94
C ASP A 105 1.88 -11.79 9.64
N LEU A 106 2.57 -10.63 9.65
CA LEU A 106 2.57 -9.64 8.56
C LEU A 106 3.98 -9.18 8.18
N GLY A 107 4.21 -8.89 6.90
CA GLY A 107 5.43 -8.21 6.45
C GLY A 107 5.51 -6.76 6.98
N ALA A 108 6.68 -6.37 7.49
CA ALA A 108 6.90 -5.04 8.03
C ALA A 108 7.08 -3.99 6.92
N GLY A 109 6.41 -2.85 7.09
CA GLY A 109 6.46 -1.71 6.16
C GLY A 109 5.62 -1.90 4.91
N GLN A 110 4.81 -2.97 4.84
CA GLN A 110 3.86 -3.15 3.75
C GLN A 110 2.60 -2.31 3.97
N GLY A 111 2.14 -1.68 2.89
CA GLY A 111 0.79 -1.13 2.80
C GLY A 111 -0.14 -2.07 2.05
N VAL A 112 -1.42 -1.72 2.12
CA VAL A 112 -2.45 -2.26 1.25
C VAL A 112 -2.43 -1.47 -0.04
N SER A 113 -2.48 -2.17 -1.17
CA SER A 113 -2.56 -1.58 -2.51
C SER A 113 -3.79 -2.11 -3.23
N LEU A 114 -4.76 -1.23 -3.47
CA LEU A 114 -5.97 -1.51 -4.24
C LEU A 114 -5.70 -1.18 -5.70
N LYS A 115 -5.48 -2.22 -6.50
CA LYS A 115 -5.15 -2.10 -7.92
C LYS A 115 -6.40 -2.15 -8.76
N ILE A 116 -6.61 -1.17 -9.62
CA ILE A 116 -7.86 -0.96 -10.35
C ILE A 116 -7.58 -0.99 -11.85
N SER A 117 -8.28 -1.85 -12.58
CA SER A 117 -8.16 -1.98 -14.04
C SER A 117 -9.49 -2.08 -14.77
N LYS A 118 -9.46 -1.81 -16.08
CA LYS A 118 -10.55 -2.12 -17.03
C LYS A 118 -10.51 -3.59 -17.48
N GLU A 119 -9.40 -4.29 -17.27
CA GLU A 119 -9.16 -5.65 -17.73
C GLU A 119 -9.03 -6.61 -16.55
N LYS A 120 -9.41 -7.89 -16.72
CA LYS A 120 -9.29 -8.95 -15.69
C LYS A 120 -7.85 -9.40 -15.44
N THR A 121 -6.94 -9.19 -16.37
CA THR A 121 -5.55 -9.64 -16.27
C THR A 121 -4.65 -8.51 -16.74
N PRO A 122 -4.59 -7.40 -16.00
CA PRO A 122 -3.92 -6.20 -16.49
C PRO A 122 -2.42 -6.42 -16.58
N SER A 123 -1.86 -6.16 -17.75
CA SER A 123 -0.41 -6.05 -17.97
C SER A 123 0.11 -4.61 -17.84
N SER A 124 -0.80 -3.64 -17.89
CA SER A 124 -0.55 -2.20 -17.78
C SER A 124 -1.84 -1.47 -17.40
N ASN A 125 -1.78 -0.14 -17.29
CA ASN A 125 -2.95 0.72 -17.06
C ASN A 125 -3.70 0.38 -15.78
N ILE A 126 -2.98 0.48 -14.67
CA ILE A 126 -3.47 0.24 -13.33
C ILE A 126 -3.46 1.56 -12.56
N THR A 127 -4.63 1.95 -12.06
CA THR A 127 -4.75 2.98 -11.01
C THR A 127 -4.60 2.29 -9.67
N GLN A 128 -3.78 2.85 -8.78
CA GLN A 128 -3.51 2.28 -7.46
C GLN A 128 -4.02 3.23 -6.39
N PHE A 129 -4.77 2.69 -5.42
CA PHE A 129 -5.12 3.38 -4.19
C PHE A 129 -4.46 2.64 -3.04
N GLU A 130 -3.56 3.29 -2.32
CA GLU A 130 -2.75 2.66 -1.30
C GLU A 130 -3.08 3.24 0.07
N TYR A 131 -3.05 2.39 1.09
CA TYR A 131 -3.16 2.83 2.47
C TYR A 131 -2.35 1.96 3.42
N THR A 132 -1.96 2.55 4.53
CA THR A 132 -1.47 1.86 5.72
C THR A 132 -2.34 2.25 6.89
N LEU A 133 -2.46 1.35 7.87
CA LEU A 133 -3.12 1.62 9.14
C LEU A 133 -2.18 1.15 10.24
N THR A 134 -1.32 2.04 10.72
CA THR A 134 -0.19 1.67 11.57
C THR A 134 0.04 2.62 12.72
N LYS A 135 0.76 2.14 13.74
CA LYS A 135 1.35 2.97 14.80
C LYS A 135 2.82 3.14 14.51
N ASN A 136 3.19 4.26 13.90
CA ASN A 136 4.58 4.55 13.60
C ASN A 136 5.30 5.01 14.88
N THR A 137 6.18 4.15 15.41
CA THR A 137 6.92 4.42 16.65
C THR A 137 7.93 5.56 16.49
N HIS A 138 8.45 5.79 15.28
CA HIS A 138 9.34 6.91 14.98
C HIS A 138 8.60 8.25 15.03
N ARG A 139 7.38 8.32 14.50
CA ARG A 139 6.48 9.48 14.63
C ARG A 139 5.87 9.62 16.04
N LYS A 140 6.08 8.61 16.91
CA LYS A 140 5.48 8.50 18.26
C LYS A 140 3.95 8.49 18.22
N ASP A 141 3.37 7.85 17.22
CA ASP A 141 1.93 7.75 17.07
C ASP A 141 1.30 7.07 18.29
N GLN A 142 0.31 7.72 18.92
CA GLN A 142 -0.44 7.18 20.07
C GLN A 142 -1.67 6.38 19.65
N PHE A 143 -2.06 6.49 18.38
CA PHE A 143 -3.23 5.85 17.76
C PHE A 143 -2.83 5.25 16.41
N PHE A 144 -3.66 4.34 15.88
CA PHE A 144 -3.43 3.83 14.52
C PHE A 144 -3.81 4.91 13.51
N ARG A 145 -2.81 5.38 12.77
CA ARG A 145 -2.95 6.43 11.77
C ARG A 145 -3.13 5.81 10.39
N PHE A 146 -4.03 6.38 9.60
CA PHE A 146 -4.02 6.14 8.15
C PHE A 146 -3.00 7.04 7.49
N ASP A 147 -2.10 6.42 6.73
CA ASP A 147 -1.34 7.07 5.67
C ASP A 147 -1.84 6.50 4.35
N TYR A 148 -2.14 7.33 3.36
CA TYR A 148 -2.77 6.94 2.11
C TYR A 148 -2.38 7.83 0.94
N ASP A 149 -2.57 7.32 -0.26
CA ASP A 149 -2.28 8.00 -1.50
C ASP A 149 -3.01 7.29 -2.65
N ILE A 150 -3.11 7.98 -3.76
CA ILE A 150 -3.57 7.39 -5.01
C ILE A 150 -2.42 7.60 -5.97
N SER A 151 -2.05 6.58 -6.73
CA SER A 151 -0.96 6.61 -7.69
C SER A 151 -1.49 6.26 -9.06
N LEU A 152 -1.10 7.07 -10.05
CA LEU A 152 -1.37 6.84 -11.46
C LEU A 152 -0.10 6.39 -12.19
N LEU A 153 1.00 6.12 -11.47
CA LEU A 153 2.30 5.78 -12.05
C LEU A 153 2.22 4.57 -12.97
N ASP A 154 1.36 3.60 -12.66
CA ASP A 154 1.19 2.35 -13.42
C ASP A 154 0.12 2.42 -14.54
N CYS A 155 -0.36 3.62 -14.86
CA CYS A 155 -1.24 3.87 -15.99
C CYS A 155 -0.85 5.09 -16.82
N GLY A 156 -1.27 5.13 -18.08
CA GLY A 156 -1.02 6.26 -18.97
C GLY A 156 0.47 6.59 -19.13
N LYS A 157 1.36 5.58 -19.07
CA LYS A 157 2.81 5.76 -19.15
C LYS A 157 3.19 6.24 -20.55
N ASN A 158 3.82 7.41 -20.66
CA ASN A 158 4.52 7.77 -21.88
C ASN A 158 5.90 7.08 -21.92
N THR A 159 6.52 6.96 -23.08
CA THR A 159 7.85 6.31 -23.23
C THR A 159 8.96 7.07 -22.50
N THR A 160 8.71 8.34 -22.18
CA THR A 160 9.51 9.18 -21.28
C THR A 160 9.04 8.98 -19.84
N MET A 161 9.94 8.58 -18.95
CA MET A 161 9.70 8.34 -17.51
C MET A 161 9.35 9.62 -16.73
N VAL A 162 8.28 10.30 -17.12
CA VAL A 162 7.75 11.44 -16.39
C VAL A 162 7.05 10.89 -15.16
N THR A 163 7.54 11.26 -13.98
CA THR A 163 6.82 10.97 -12.75
C THR A 163 5.48 11.67 -12.81
N ASP A 164 4.51 11.06 -12.17
CA ASP A 164 3.19 11.59 -11.91
C ASP A 164 3.22 13.07 -11.45
N ALA A 165 4.21 13.42 -10.61
CA ALA A 165 4.44 14.78 -10.11
C ALA A 165 4.90 15.78 -11.18
N CYS A 166 5.29 15.32 -12.37
CA CYS A 166 5.83 16.14 -13.45
C CYS A 166 5.00 16.13 -14.74
N ALA A 167 3.82 15.48 -14.74
CA ALA A 167 2.84 15.69 -15.80
C ALA A 167 2.45 17.18 -15.88
N GLY A 168 2.10 17.66 -17.08
CA GLY A 168 1.70 19.05 -17.26
C GLY A 168 0.38 19.37 -16.56
N ASN A 169 0.08 20.67 -16.42
CA ASN A 169 -0.99 21.15 -15.55
C ASN A 169 -2.40 21.08 -16.16
N THR A 170 -2.53 20.87 -17.48
CA THR A 170 -3.79 20.98 -18.22
C THR A 170 -4.03 19.75 -19.11
N ALA A 171 -5.29 19.40 -19.40
CA ALA A 171 -5.62 18.27 -20.27
C ALA A 171 -5.08 18.37 -21.72
N SER A 172 -4.54 19.53 -22.13
CA SER A 172 -3.81 19.68 -23.40
C SER A 172 -2.39 19.12 -23.35
N ASP A 173 -1.85 18.92 -22.15
CA ASP A 173 -0.57 18.25 -21.92
C ASP A 173 -0.68 16.77 -22.32
N PRO A 174 0.22 16.25 -23.17
CA PRO A 174 0.14 14.87 -23.64
C PRO A 174 0.18 13.83 -22.52
N ASP A 175 0.95 14.06 -21.45
CA ASP A 175 1.08 13.09 -20.36
C ASP A 175 -0.20 13.08 -19.51
N LEU A 176 -0.70 14.25 -19.12
CA LEU A 176 -1.98 14.32 -18.40
C LEU A 176 -3.14 13.80 -19.24
N LYS A 177 -3.20 14.12 -20.54
CA LYS A 177 -4.21 13.59 -21.46
C LYS A 177 -4.18 12.06 -21.48
N LYS A 178 -2.99 11.47 -21.59
CA LYS A 178 -2.82 10.02 -21.57
C LYS A 178 -3.27 9.41 -20.25
N LYS A 179 -2.96 10.05 -19.11
CA LYS A 179 -3.49 9.63 -17.80
C LYS A 179 -5.01 9.67 -17.77
N ILE A 180 -5.63 10.76 -18.24
CA ILE A 180 -7.10 10.89 -18.30
C ILE A 180 -7.73 9.77 -19.13
N GLU A 181 -7.14 9.41 -20.27
CA GLU A 181 -7.68 8.42 -21.19
C GLU A 181 -7.45 6.97 -20.73
N GLU A 182 -6.25 6.69 -20.23
CA GLU A 182 -5.78 5.33 -19.98
C GLU A 182 -5.91 4.89 -18.52
N CYS A 183 -5.88 5.81 -17.55
CA CYS A 183 -6.02 5.46 -16.13
C CYS A 183 -7.46 5.08 -15.77
N PRO A 184 -7.70 3.83 -15.34
CA PRO A 184 -9.02 3.34 -14.97
C PRO A 184 -9.66 4.21 -13.88
N GLY A 185 -10.85 4.73 -14.16
CA GLY A 185 -11.59 5.53 -13.19
C GLY A 185 -11.12 6.98 -13.01
N PHE A 186 -10.07 7.43 -13.70
CA PHE A 186 -9.59 8.82 -13.59
C PHE A 186 -10.31 9.79 -14.55
N ARG A 187 -10.74 9.29 -15.73
CA ARG A 187 -11.62 10.05 -16.64
C ARG A 187 -12.87 10.52 -15.88
N ASP A 188 -13.27 11.77 -16.09
CA ASP A 188 -14.37 12.41 -15.36
C ASP A 188 -14.08 12.61 -13.85
N GLY A 189 -12.81 12.58 -13.48
CA GLY A 189 -12.32 12.91 -12.16
C GLY A 189 -12.36 11.75 -11.17
N LEU A 190 -11.71 11.97 -10.03
CA LEU A 190 -11.59 11.02 -8.94
C LEU A 190 -11.66 11.77 -7.60
N ALA A 191 -12.24 11.15 -6.58
CA ALA A 191 -12.25 11.73 -5.24
C ALA A 191 -12.02 10.69 -4.15
N LEU A 192 -11.31 11.08 -3.09
CA LEU A 192 -11.23 10.34 -1.84
C LEU A 192 -11.87 11.17 -0.74
N THR A 193 -12.86 10.58 -0.08
CA THR A 193 -13.60 11.23 1.01
C THR A 193 -13.69 10.29 2.21
N PHE A 194 -14.06 10.84 3.35
CA PHE A 194 -14.11 10.12 4.62
C PHE A 194 -15.52 10.23 5.19
N GLU A 195 -16.19 9.10 5.37
CA GLU A 195 -17.56 9.01 5.89
C GLU A 195 -17.49 8.39 7.31
N PRO A 196 -17.50 9.19 8.39
CA PRO A 196 -17.34 8.68 9.75
C PRO A 196 -18.55 7.85 10.21
N THR A 197 -18.31 6.77 10.98
CA THR A 197 -19.38 5.90 11.50
C THR A 197 -20.29 6.61 12.49
N ILE A 198 -19.72 7.54 13.27
CA ILE A 198 -20.47 8.39 14.19
C ILE A 198 -20.52 9.78 13.56
N ALA A 199 -21.72 10.17 13.11
CA ALA A 199 -22.00 11.50 12.60
C ALA A 199 -22.06 12.49 13.78
N ASP A 200 -20.94 12.72 14.44
CA ASP A 200 -20.84 13.89 15.30
C ASP A 200 -20.91 15.11 14.38
N SER A 201 -21.95 15.92 14.54
CA SER A 201 -22.32 17.03 13.65
C SER A 201 -21.25 18.13 13.50
N ASN A 202 -20.08 17.96 14.13
CA ASN A 202 -18.90 18.81 14.07
C ASN A 202 -17.64 18.10 13.54
N SER A 203 -17.73 16.82 13.13
CA SER A 203 -16.55 16.07 12.68
C SER A 203 -16.21 16.41 11.23
N SER A 204 -15.61 17.58 11.01
CA SER A 204 -14.71 17.72 9.86
C SER A 204 -13.71 16.55 9.94
N THR A 205 -13.64 15.73 8.90
CA THR A 205 -12.79 14.55 8.90
C THR A 205 -11.36 15.01 9.16
N ASN A 206 -10.70 14.37 10.13
CA ASN A 206 -9.29 14.64 10.46
C ASN A 206 -8.31 14.10 9.41
N CYS A 207 -8.85 13.61 8.29
CA CYS A 207 -8.14 13.08 7.16
C CYS A 207 -8.36 14.03 5.97
N PRO A 208 -7.28 14.52 5.35
CA PRO A 208 -7.34 15.30 4.13
C PRO A 208 -8.11 14.62 2.98
N PRO A 209 -9.24 15.18 2.50
CA PRO A 209 -9.88 14.64 1.29
C PRO A 209 -9.02 14.87 0.05
N LEU A 210 -9.28 14.10 -1.01
CA LEU A 210 -8.70 14.30 -2.33
C LEU A 210 -9.80 14.57 -3.34
N TYR A 211 -9.57 15.50 -4.26
CA TYR A 211 -10.44 15.69 -5.41
C TYR A 211 -9.62 16.09 -6.62
N CYS A 212 -9.86 15.36 -7.71
CA CYS A 212 -9.29 15.61 -9.01
C CYS A 212 -10.43 15.76 -10.00
N SER A 213 -10.48 16.89 -10.69
CA SER A 213 -11.52 17.16 -11.69
C SER A 213 -11.40 16.25 -12.91
N GLY A 214 -10.18 15.75 -13.21
CA GLY A 214 -9.87 15.05 -14.46
C GLY A 214 -9.67 15.99 -15.65
N ASP A 215 -9.65 17.31 -15.43
CA ASP A 215 -9.35 18.31 -16.47
C ASP A 215 -7.98 18.97 -16.26
N GLU A 216 -7.46 18.86 -15.04
CA GLU A 216 -6.20 19.47 -14.60
C GLU A 216 -5.40 18.47 -13.75
N LYS A 217 -4.12 18.79 -13.60
CA LYS A 217 -3.20 17.97 -12.79
C LYS A 217 -3.68 17.91 -11.35
N CYS A 218 -3.82 16.69 -10.84
CA CYS A 218 -4.18 16.50 -9.45
C CYS A 218 -2.97 16.59 -8.54
N GLN A 219 -2.74 17.75 -7.92
CA GLN A 219 -1.49 18.06 -7.22
C GLN A 219 -1.10 17.07 -6.11
N ILE A 220 -2.07 16.33 -5.55
CA ILE A 220 -1.86 15.47 -4.37
C ILE A 220 -1.75 13.97 -4.71
N ILE A 221 -2.18 13.52 -5.89
CA ILE A 221 -2.14 12.11 -6.33
C ILE A 221 -0.72 11.62 -6.68
N TYR A 222 0.31 12.44 -6.48
CA TYR A 222 1.58 12.21 -7.16
C TYR A 222 2.77 12.04 -6.21
N MET A 223 2.52 11.56 -5.00
CA MET A 223 3.43 11.80 -3.89
C MET A 223 3.76 10.57 -3.00
N TRP A 224 3.52 9.34 -3.43
CA TRP A 224 3.89 8.16 -2.62
C TRP A 224 5.30 7.63 -2.88
N ASP A 225 6.21 7.84 -1.93
CA ASP A 225 7.36 6.98 -1.67
C ASP A 225 7.52 6.79 -0.15
N PRO A 226 7.23 5.61 0.41
CA PRO A 226 7.31 5.35 1.85
C PRO A 226 8.75 5.34 2.38
N THR A 227 9.77 5.50 1.52
CA THR A 227 11.18 5.26 1.87
C THR A 227 12.07 6.50 1.82
N ARG A 228 11.58 7.68 1.43
CA ARG A 228 12.46 8.85 1.19
C ARG A 228 11.99 10.17 1.81
N PRO A 229 12.93 11.01 2.29
CA PRO A 229 12.63 12.36 2.74
C PRO A 229 12.11 13.22 1.58
N GLY A 230 10.81 13.58 1.59
CA GLY A 230 10.24 14.65 0.76
C GLY A 230 9.00 14.32 -0.09
N GLU A 231 8.44 13.11 -0.07
CA GLU A 231 7.30 12.73 -0.93
C GLU A 231 6.01 12.47 -0.10
N PRO A 232 4.98 13.34 -0.18
CA PRO A 232 3.75 13.24 0.61
C PRO A 232 2.84 12.04 0.30
N SER A 233 2.92 11.01 1.14
CA SER A 233 1.69 10.31 1.53
C SER A 233 0.79 11.30 2.30
N MET A 234 -0.52 11.21 2.09
CA MET A 234 -1.48 11.93 2.92
C MET A 234 -1.70 11.17 4.21
N ALA A 235 -1.93 11.87 5.31
CA ALA A 235 -2.09 11.23 6.60
C ALA A 235 -3.23 11.86 7.40
N CYS A 236 -3.97 11.02 8.11
CA CYS A 236 -4.94 11.51 9.09
C CYS A 236 -4.20 12.10 10.31
N GLU A 237 -4.67 13.24 10.81
CA GLU A 237 -4.06 13.92 11.97
C GLU A 237 -4.40 13.26 13.31
N ARG A 238 -5.44 12.43 13.32
CA ARG A 238 -6.03 11.75 14.49
C ARG A 238 -6.50 10.35 14.10
N GLU A 239 -6.99 9.58 15.08
CA GLU A 239 -7.61 8.28 14.79
C GLU A 239 -8.91 8.50 14.00
N PHE A 240 -9.10 7.73 12.94
CA PHE A 240 -10.30 7.78 12.11
C PHE A 240 -11.07 6.45 12.20
N ASN A 241 -12.38 6.56 12.36
CA ASN A 241 -13.31 5.42 12.37
C ASN A 241 -14.45 5.70 11.38
N GLY A 242 -14.52 4.94 10.30
CA GLY A 242 -15.47 5.18 9.21
C GLY A 242 -15.03 4.59 7.87
N GLU A 243 -15.67 5.03 6.80
CA GLU A 243 -15.34 4.61 5.44
C GLU A 243 -14.39 5.60 4.76
N MET A 244 -13.30 5.07 4.18
CA MET A 244 -12.52 5.74 3.15
C MET A 244 -13.16 5.43 1.81
N VAL A 245 -13.76 6.43 1.18
CA VAL A 245 -14.55 6.24 -0.04
C VAL A 245 -13.83 6.86 -1.23
N LEU A 246 -13.37 5.98 -2.12
CA LEU A 246 -12.81 6.32 -3.43
C LEU A 246 -13.92 6.33 -4.48
N ASP A 247 -14.27 7.52 -4.97
CA ASP A 247 -15.17 7.70 -6.11
C ASP A 247 -14.38 7.79 -7.40
N LEU A 248 -14.57 6.82 -8.28
CA LEU A 248 -14.00 6.79 -9.62
C LEU A 248 -15.00 7.39 -10.62
N CYS A 249 -14.52 8.10 -11.64
CA CYS A 249 -15.33 8.90 -12.56
C CYS A 249 -16.30 9.83 -11.81
N VAL A 250 -15.81 10.55 -10.80
CA VAL A 250 -16.64 11.20 -9.77
C VAL A 250 -17.67 12.19 -10.34
N LYS A 251 -17.40 12.88 -11.45
CA LYS A 251 -18.37 13.79 -12.09
C LYS A 251 -19.61 13.06 -12.63
N LYS A 252 -19.53 11.74 -12.83
CA LYS A 252 -20.66 10.89 -13.22
C LYS A 252 -21.42 10.33 -12.01
N ALA A 253 -21.00 10.62 -10.78
CA ALA A 253 -21.71 10.17 -9.59
C ALA A 253 -23.12 10.78 -9.52
N ASP A 254 -24.07 10.03 -8.96
CA ASP A 254 -25.45 10.48 -8.84
C ASP A 254 -25.59 11.58 -7.76
N GLY A 255 -26.61 12.43 -7.91
CA GLY A 255 -26.94 13.46 -6.94
C GLY A 255 -25.88 14.56 -6.82
N ASP A 256 -25.57 14.95 -5.58
CA ASP A 256 -24.62 16.03 -5.27
C ASP A 256 -23.23 15.52 -4.88
N ARG A 257 -22.92 14.25 -5.14
CA ARG A 257 -21.70 13.60 -4.66
C ARG A 257 -20.43 14.29 -5.14
N ALA A 258 -20.33 14.60 -6.44
CA ALA A 258 -19.18 15.31 -7.00
C ALA A 258 -18.99 16.69 -6.36
N SER A 259 -20.09 17.43 -6.22
CA SER A 259 -20.09 18.76 -5.62
C SER A 259 -19.69 18.71 -4.13
N LYS A 260 -20.17 17.72 -3.38
CA LYS A 260 -19.78 17.52 -1.97
C LYS A 260 -18.31 17.17 -1.83
N ALA A 261 -17.79 16.27 -2.66
CA ALA A 261 -16.38 15.88 -2.65
C ALA A 261 -15.49 17.08 -3.00
N SER A 262 -15.83 17.82 -4.04
CA SER A 262 -15.14 19.05 -4.43
C SER A 262 -15.19 20.11 -3.33
N ALA A 263 -16.35 20.33 -2.70
CA ALA A 263 -16.49 21.30 -1.61
C ALA A 263 -15.66 20.91 -0.38
N ALA A 264 -15.66 19.63 0.01
CA ALA A 264 -14.84 19.13 1.10
C ALA A 264 -13.34 19.36 0.83
N TYR A 265 -12.91 19.08 -0.40
CA TYR A 265 -11.54 19.36 -0.84
C TYR A 265 -11.21 20.85 -0.80
N SER A 266 -12.05 21.72 -1.36
CA SER A 266 -11.83 23.17 -1.34
C SER A 266 -11.76 23.74 0.08
N GLN A 267 -12.58 23.25 1.01
CA GLN A 267 -12.53 23.68 2.40
C GLN A 267 -11.22 23.28 3.09
N TRP A 268 -10.66 22.12 2.73
CA TRP A 268 -9.39 21.65 3.26
C TRP A 268 -8.20 22.36 2.60
N SER A 269 -8.19 22.47 1.26
CA SER A 269 -7.05 22.98 0.51
C SER A 269 -6.70 24.43 0.83
N VAL A 270 -7.72 25.27 1.02
CA VAL A 270 -7.56 26.66 1.47
C VAL A 270 -6.82 26.76 2.82
N LYS A 271 -6.94 25.74 3.69
CA LYS A 271 -6.33 25.72 5.02
C LYS A 271 -4.92 25.13 5.03
N SER A 272 -4.60 24.25 4.07
CA SER A 272 -3.47 23.32 4.21
C SER A 272 -2.49 23.28 3.04
N MET A 273 -2.83 23.77 1.85
CA MET A 273 -1.95 23.61 0.67
C MET A 273 -0.71 24.50 0.64
N ALA A 274 -0.62 25.52 1.51
CA ALA A 274 0.57 26.36 1.60
C ALA A 274 1.84 25.61 2.05
N SER A 275 1.72 24.39 2.61
CA SER A 275 2.84 23.60 3.14
C SER A 275 3.30 22.46 2.23
N TYR A 276 2.59 22.12 1.16
CA TYR A 276 2.97 21.02 0.28
C TYR A 276 3.92 21.54 -0.79
N GLY A 277 5.22 21.30 -0.60
CA GLY A 277 6.23 21.60 -1.61
C GLY A 277 5.96 20.79 -2.87
N ILE A 278 5.64 21.45 -3.98
CA ILE A 278 5.57 20.80 -5.29
C ILE A 278 7.00 20.44 -5.70
N PRO A 279 7.29 19.18 -6.06
CA PRO A 279 8.61 18.80 -6.54
C PRO A 279 9.05 19.69 -7.71
N ASP A 280 10.29 20.16 -7.66
CA ASP A 280 10.88 20.92 -8.76
C ASP A 280 11.15 20.00 -9.95
N CYS A 281 10.25 20.03 -10.93
CA CYS A 281 10.35 19.27 -12.17
C CYS A 281 11.29 19.91 -13.21
N SER A 282 11.92 21.06 -12.91
CA SER A 282 12.84 21.75 -13.84
C SER A 282 14.18 21.01 -14.00
N THR A 283 14.60 20.26 -12.97
CA THR A 283 15.66 19.26 -13.12
C THR A 283 14.97 17.97 -13.55
N GLY A 284 14.95 17.67 -14.86
CA GLY A 284 14.38 16.42 -15.40
C GLY A 284 14.83 15.18 -14.60
N PRO A 285 14.15 14.02 -14.74
CA PRO A 285 14.30 12.88 -13.84
C PRO A 285 15.79 12.63 -13.60
N LYS A 286 16.28 12.99 -12.39
CA LYS A 286 17.64 12.66 -12.00
C LYS A 286 17.71 11.16 -12.17
N THR A 287 18.47 10.70 -13.16
CA THR A 287 18.72 9.28 -13.38
C THR A 287 18.98 8.72 -11.99
N ARG A 288 18.10 7.82 -11.53
CA ARG A 288 18.23 7.17 -10.22
C ARG A 288 19.66 6.67 -10.21
N ALA A 289 20.53 7.30 -9.41
CA ALA A 289 21.93 6.97 -9.44
C ALA A 289 21.98 5.46 -9.24
N THR A 290 22.45 4.73 -10.26
CA THR A 290 22.83 3.33 -10.10
C THR A 290 23.69 3.33 -8.84
N PRO A 291 23.38 2.53 -7.81
CA PRO A 291 24.21 2.49 -6.63
C PRO A 291 25.64 2.31 -7.12
N THR A 292 26.47 3.32 -6.93
CA THR A 292 27.89 3.21 -7.24
C THR A 292 28.33 2.01 -6.43
N ALA A 293 28.68 0.91 -7.11
CA ALA A 293 29.29 -0.23 -6.46
C ALA A 293 30.41 0.37 -5.63
N LEU A 294 30.35 0.19 -4.30
CA LEU A 294 31.42 0.59 -3.42
C LEU A 294 32.68 -0.06 -4.00
N SER A 295 33.54 0.77 -4.60
CA SER A 295 34.87 0.32 -4.97
C SER A 295 35.49 -0.28 -3.72
N PRO A 296 36.10 -1.48 -3.82
CA PRO A 296 36.81 -2.05 -2.69
C PRO A 296 37.79 -1.01 -2.18
N ALA A 297 37.70 -0.69 -0.89
CA ALA A 297 38.71 0.11 -0.23
C ALA A 297 40.06 -0.58 -0.46
N THR A 298 40.97 0.08 -1.17
CA THR A 298 42.37 -0.28 -1.19
C THR A 298 42.94 0.06 0.18
N ASP A 299 42.93 -0.94 1.07
CA ASP A 299 43.68 -0.89 2.32
C ASP A 299 45.17 -0.84 1.99
N ASN A 300 45.79 0.31 2.29
CA ASN A 300 47.23 0.42 2.32
C ASN A 300 47.77 -0.32 3.54
N ALA A 301 48.74 -1.19 3.27
CA ALA A 301 49.30 -2.17 4.18
C ALA A 301 50.02 -1.56 5.39
N GLY A 302 49.74 -2.16 6.55
CA GLY A 302 50.56 -2.13 7.76
C GLY A 302 50.42 -3.46 8.53
N THR A 303 51.34 -4.39 8.29
CA THR A 303 51.53 -5.72 8.95
C THR A 303 51.79 -5.64 10.47
N PRO A 304 51.79 -6.75 11.25
CA PRO A 304 50.88 -7.90 11.32
C PRO A 304 50.48 -8.28 12.77
N SER A 305 49.30 -8.87 13.00
CA SER A 305 49.10 -9.70 14.20
C SER A 305 48.19 -10.89 13.92
N LYS A 306 48.65 -12.05 14.41
CA LYS A 306 48.16 -13.40 14.14
C LYS A 306 46.78 -13.64 14.76
N ASN A 307 45.83 -14.15 13.96
CA ASN A 307 44.90 -15.24 14.30
C ASN A 307 44.04 -15.64 13.07
N PRO A 308 43.62 -16.91 12.95
CA PRO A 308 42.99 -17.46 11.74
C PRO A 308 41.49 -17.12 11.62
N PRO A 309 40.91 -17.08 10.40
CA PRO A 309 39.53 -16.66 10.17
C PRO A 309 38.53 -17.82 10.31
N SER A 310 37.43 -17.55 11.03
CA SER A 310 36.17 -18.29 10.89
C SER A 310 35.39 -17.66 9.74
N ALA A 311 35.19 -18.41 8.66
CA ALA A 311 34.41 -17.97 7.52
C ALA A 311 32.94 -17.72 7.92
N SER A 312 32.43 -16.53 7.59
CA SER A 312 30.99 -16.29 7.44
C SER A 312 30.71 -15.98 5.98
N PRO A 313 29.68 -16.59 5.36
CA PRO A 313 29.32 -16.29 3.99
C PRO A 313 28.65 -14.91 3.94
N THR A 314 29.26 -13.99 3.19
CA THR A 314 28.62 -12.76 2.71
C THR A 314 27.51 -13.16 1.75
N SER A 315 26.26 -12.95 2.17
CA SER A 315 25.11 -13.04 1.28
C SER A 315 24.66 -11.64 0.90
N SER A 316 24.95 -11.26 -0.33
CA SER A 316 24.42 -10.08 -1.00
C SER A 316 22.97 -10.35 -1.38
N TYR A 317 22.00 -9.84 -0.62
CA TYR A 317 20.59 -9.89 -1.00
C TYR A 317 20.11 -8.56 -1.58
N LEU A 318 19.56 -8.69 -2.79
CA LEU A 318 18.96 -7.66 -3.62
C LEU A 318 17.72 -7.07 -2.96
N TYR A 319 17.60 -5.75 -3.06
CA TYR A 319 16.42 -4.98 -2.70
C TYR A 319 15.23 -5.38 -3.58
N ALA A 320 14.15 -5.88 -2.97
CA ALA A 320 12.85 -5.85 -3.61
C ALA A 320 12.29 -4.42 -3.46
N ASN A 321 12.53 -3.58 -4.47
CA ASN A 321 11.59 -2.50 -4.73
C ASN A 321 10.24 -3.17 -5.06
N SER A 322 9.14 -2.61 -4.59
CA SER A 322 7.79 -2.84 -5.11
C SER A 322 7.67 -2.30 -6.54
N THR A 323 8.55 -2.73 -7.43
CA THR A 323 8.38 -2.59 -8.88
C THR A 323 7.19 -3.45 -9.25
N SER A 324 6.13 -2.81 -9.76
CA SER A 324 5.14 -3.37 -10.68
C SER A 324 5.37 -4.86 -10.97
N MET A 325 4.70 -5.72 -10.20
CA MET A 325 4.66 -7.15 -10.52
C MET A 325 3.94 -7.28 -11.86
N LEU A 326 4.72 -7.50 -12.91
CA LEU A 326 4.22 -8.07 -14.15
C LEU A 326 3.53 -9.40 -13.80
N MET A 327 2.22 -9.44 -13.97
CA MET A 327 1.42 -10.66 -14.00
C MET A 327 1.91 -11.53 -15.17
N ALA A 328 2.94 -12.34 -14.95
CA ALA A 328 3.39 -13.32 -15.92
C ALA A 328 2.51 -14.57 -15.80
N SER A 329 1.41 -14.60 -16.54
CA SER A 329 0.57 -15.79 -16.66
C SER A 329 1.23 -16.78 -17.62
N GLN A 330 1.84 -17.86 -17.09
CA GLN A 330 2.11 -19.07 -17.85
C GLN A 330 0.95 -20.05 -17.64
N VAL A 331 -0.08 -19.94 -18.48
CA VAL A 331 -1.04 -21.04 -18.65
C VAL A 331 -0.45 -22.01 -19.66
N THR A 332 0.12 -23.12 -19.17
CA THR A 332 0.37 -24.29 -20.02
C THR A 332 -0.89 -25.15 -20.02
N GLY A 333 -1.27 -25.59 -21.23
CA GLY A 333 -2.62 -26.03 -21.57
C GLY A 333 -3.14 -27.26 -20.84
N PHE A 334 -4.43 -27.20 -20.50
CA PHE A 334 -5.24 -28.37 -20.26
C PHE A 334 -6.00 -28.73 -21.55
N THR A 335 -5.76 -29.94 -22.05
CA THR A 335 -6.57 -30.58 -23.07
C THR A 335 -7.94 -30.93 -22.50
N THR A 336 -8.99 -30.29 -23.01
CA THR A 336 -10.38 -30.70 -22.77
C THR A 336 -10.63 -32.06 -23.41
N THR A 337 -10.96 -33.05 -22.57
CA THR A 337 -11.57 -34.30 -23.03
C THR A 337 -13.07 -34.08 -23.05
N GLU A 338 -13.68 -34.14 -24.24
CA GLU A 338 -15.15 -34.15 -24.38
C GLU A 338 -15.72 -35.42 -23.75
N ILE A 339 -16.60 -35.26 -22.75
CA ILE A 339 -17.46 -36.34 -22.27
C ILE A 339 -18.80 -36.17 -22.97
N THR A 340 -19.06 -37.02 -23.96
CA THR A 340 -20.40 -37.16 -24.57
C THR A 340 -21.29 -37.94 -23.61
N VAL A 341 -22.39 -37.33 -23.16
CA VAL A 341 -23.43 -38.01 -22.37
C VAL A 341 -24.60 -38.31 -23.30
N ASP A 342 -24.79 -39.59 -23.63
CA ASP A 342 -25.98 -40.06 -24.34
C ASP A 342 -27.19 -40.07 -23.41
N ILE A 343 -28.23 -39.33 -23.78
CA ILE A 343 -29.54 -39.34 -23.10
C ILE A 343 -30.49 -40.25 -23.89
N PRO A 344 -31.07 -41.30 -23.27
CA PRO A 344 -32.00 -42.18 -23.97
C PRO A 344 -33.36 -41.49 -24.22
N SER A 345 -33.80 -41.56 -25.47
CA SER A 345 -35.10 -41.11 -25.96
C SER A 345 -36.25 -41.92 -25.34
N THR A 346 -37.15 -41.25 -24.63
CA THR A 346 -38.44 -41.81 -24.22
C THR A 346 -39.44 -41.73 -25.37
N LYS A 347 -39.87 -42.90 -25.83
CA LYS A 347 -41.02 -43.09 -26.73
C LYS A 347 -42.31 -42.63 -26.06
N THR A 348 -43.02 -41.74 -26.72
CA THR A 348 -44.43 -41.46 -26.50
C THR A 348 -45.28 -42.58 -27.11
N THR A 349 -46.19 -43.14 -26.32
CA THR A 349 -47.38 -43.89 -26.75
C THR A 349 -48.59 -43.20 -26.21
#